data_AF-A0A2V4C432-F1
#
_entry.id   AF-A0A2V4C432-F1
#
_cell.length_a   1.000
_cell.length_b   1.000
_cell.length_c   1.000
_cell.angle_alpha   90.00
_cell.angle_beta   90.00
_cell.angle_gamma   90.00
#
_symmetry.space_group_name_H-M   'P 1'
#
loop_
_entity.id
_entity.type
_entity.pdbx_description
1 polymer ?
#
loop_
_entity_poly.entity_id
_entity_poly.type
_entity_poly.pdbx_seq_one_letter_code
_entity_poly.pdbx_strand_id
1 'polypeptide(L)'
;MLFVGLNLFVGCESDSLETNEEIAVQNEKEIIKPSTAKGGNLSGEVTGSTGAYVAKVNGVTKYTGSDYVAAIQAAINNLTSGRDTKEWVTVRVSGASGSTGGALKYVNMASYTGLDFANNTFNANSGDALVIPVWADRKTNIEVKNLKVSGKPRYGIWFKGCTVMNISNITMNIGVPQSGLGLGIRVDNSTAATSNLTISGTINITGGDNSVETYGVDGFSIGNVTSSNNAACGVLLNQSKNGTVGTVTGTNNSTTGSTTGYATFRCANNNGPNVVCAKVYSRGSGRGFFSVTGSNGCTVNTVDIANTAIQGILLQDASNTKVLAGTVSNGHPNVQHVNSTSCSTKVNGQTYTAVNGSW
;
A
#
# COMPACT_ATOMS: atom_id res chain seq x y z
N MET A 1 -25.43 -34.71 59.18
CA MET A 1 -26.09 -35.47 60.27
C MET A 1 -25.27 -36.74 60.45
N LEU A 2 -24.90 -37.10 61.69
CA LEU A 2 -23.91 -38.15 62.06
C LEU A 2 -22.47 -37.88 61.55
N PHE A 3 -21.37 -38.34 62.16
CA PHE A 3 -20.94 -38.55 63.56
C PHE A 3 -19.56 -39.25 63.49
N VAL A 4 -18.57 -38.82 64.30
CA VAL A 4 -17.58 -39.64 65.07
C VAL A 4 -16.66 -40.64 64.30
N GLY A 5 -15.40 -40.91 64.67
CA GLY A 5 -14.48 -40.45 65.73
C GLY A 5 -13.04 -40.92 65.38
N LEU A 6 -11.98 -40.20 65.74
CA LEU A 6 -11.23 -40.23 67.02
C LEU A 6 -10.22 -41.41 67.20
N ASN A 7 -8.99 -41.14 66.76
CA ASN A 7 -7.68 -41.39 67.41
C ASN A 7 -7.06 -42.79 67.66
N LEU A 8 -5.72 -42.71 67.72
CA LEU A 8 -4.69 -43.59 68.33
C LEU A 8 -4.30 -44.85 67.57
N PHE A 9 -3.04 -45.33 67.57
CA PHE A 9 -1.65 -44.82 67.73
C PHE A 9 -0.77 -46.10 67.80
N VAL A 10 0.57 -45.96 67.82
CA VAL A 10 1.58 -47.05 67.96
C VAL A 10 1.76 -47.88 66.67
N GLY A 11 2.98 -48.28 66.24
CA GLY A 11 4.31 -48.10 66.82
C GLY A 11 5.44 -48.35 65.78
N CYS A 12 6.68 -48.38 66.26
CA CYS A 12 7.91 -48.49 65.44
C CYS A 12 8.30 -49.95 65.10
N GLU A 13 9.45 -50.11 64.43
CA GLU A 13 10.19 -51.36 64.10
C GLU A 13 9.72 -52.15 62.86
N SER A 14 10.57 -52.83 62.08
CA SER A 14 12.02 -52.68 61.76
C SER A 14 12.38 -53.73 60.68
N ASP A 15 13.24 -53.40 59.71
CA ASP A 15 13.90 -54.32 58.76
C ASP A 15 12.96 -55.18 57.86
N SER A 16 13.35 -55.71 56.69
CA SER A 16 14.58 -55.71 55.89
C SER A 16 14.26 -55.85 54.39
N LEU A 17 15.20 -55.40 53.53
CA LEU A 17 15.57 -55.92 52.19
C LEU A 17 14.66 -57.05 51.64
N GLU A 18 13.94 -56.92 50.52
CA GLU A 18 14.36 -56.85 49.11
C GLU A 18 13.11 -56.60 48.20
N THR A 19 13.11 -56.24 46.91
CA THR A 19 14.14 -55.97 45.87
C THR A 19 13.58 -55.03 44.76
N ASN A 20 14.45 -54.55 43.87
CA ASN A 20 14.22 -54.24 42.44
C ASN A 20 12.92 -53.53 41.98
N GLU A 21 13.01 -52.22 41.71
CA GLU A 21 12.85 -51.69 40.34
C GLU A 21 13.46 -50.28 40.23
N GLU A 22 14.53 -50.14 39.43
CA GLU A 22 15.11 -48.83 39.10
C GLU A 22 14.22 -48.10 38.08
N ILE A 23 13.39 -47.16 38.55
CA ILE A 23 12.85 -46.12 37.66
C ILE A 23 13.97 -45.08 37.45
N ALA A 24 14.85 -45.38 36.51
CA ALA A 24 15.93 -44.49 36.10
C ALA A 24 15.34 -43.23 35.43
N VAL A 25 15.34 -42.11 36.17
CA VAL A 25 15.03 -40.78 35.63
C VAL A 25 16.11 -40.41 34.62
N GLN A 26 15.82 -40.59 33.32
CA GLN A 26 16.69 -40.10 32.27
C GLN A 26 16.63 -38.57 32.21
N ASN A 27 17.69 -37.94 32.70
CA ASN A 27 17.97 -36.52 32.50
C ASN A 27 18.28 -36.26 31.02
N GLU A 28 17.24 -36.12 30.19
CA GLU A 28 17.38 -35.47 28.88
C GLU A 28 17.67 -33.98 29.08
N LYS A 29 18.96 -33.67 29.32
CA LYS A 29 19.50 -32.35 29.00
C LYS A 29 19.39 -32.18 27.49
N GLU A 30 18.29 -31.58 27.05
CA GLU A 30 18.16 -31.11 25.68
C GLU A 30 19.29 -30.10 25.42
N ILE A 31 20.33 -30.55 24.72
CA ILE A 31 21.39 -29.67 24.24
C ILE A 31 20.77 -28.83 23.15
N ILE A 32 20.27 -27.64 23.53
CA ILE A 32 19.89 -26.60 22.59
C ILE A 32 21.13 -26.26 21.76
N LYS A 33 21.24 -26.90 20.60
CA LYS A 33 22.23 -26.55 19.59
C LYS A 33 21.88 -25.13 19.15
N PRO A 34 22.78 -24.14 19.27
CA PRO A 34 22.52 -22.82 18.72
C PRO A 34 22.27 -22.99 17.22
N SER A 35 21.15 -22.46 16.74
CA SER A 35 20.78 -22.56 15.34
C SER A 35 21.92 -22.06 14.46
N THR A 36 22.32 -22.91 13.51
CA THR A 36 23.47 -22.71 12.65
C THR A 36 23.41 -21.37 11.90
N ALA A 37 24.50 -20.62 12.00
CA ALA A 37 24.91 -19.48 11.16
C ALA A 37 23.78 -18.63 10.53
N LYS A 38 23.68 -17.35 10.91
CA LYS A 38 22.97 -16.33 10.12
C LYS A 38 23.61 -16.26 8.73
N GLY A 39 23.05 -17.02 7.78
CA GLY A 39 23.49 -17.03 6.39
C GLY A 39 23.50 -15.61 5.86
N GLY A 40 24.54 -15.24 5.10
CA GLY A 40 24.61 -13.91 4.50
C GLY A 40 23.36 -13.65 3.66
N ASN A 41 22.78 -12.45 3.81
CA ASN A 41 21.50 -12.04 3.22
C ASN A 41 21.35 -12.62 1.80
N LEU A 42 20.36 -13.51 1.61
CA LEU A 42 20.14 -14.12 0.31
C LEU A 42 19.71 -13.06 -0.72
N SER A 43 20.17 -13.26 -1.95
CA SER A 43 19.75 -12.46 -3.10
C SER A 43 19.18 -13.36 -4.19
N GLY A 44 17.95 -13.05 -4.59
CA GLY A 44 17.29 -13.63 -5.74
C GLY A 44 17.47 -12.76 -6.98
N GLU A 45 17.53 -13.39 -8.14
CA GLU A 45 17.43 -12.71 -9.43
C GLU A 45 16.49 -13.46 -10.37
N VAL A 46 15.81 -12.70 -11.24
CA VAL A 46 15.01 -13.24 -12.35
C VAL A 46 15.55 -12.67 -13.64
N THR A 47 15.92 -13.56 -14.56
CA THR A 47 16.60 -13.25 -15.83
C THR A 47 15.98 -14.06 -16.98
N GLY A 48 16.58 -13.98 -18.17
CA GLY A 48 16.13 -14.70 -19.37
C GLY A 48 15.44 -13.77 -20.36
N SER A 49 14.41 -14.27 -21.02
CA SER A 49 13.63 -13.54 -22.03
C SER A 49 12.14 -13.88 -21.94
N THR A 50 11.30 -13.14 -22.67
CA THR A 50 9.85 -13.38 -22.72
C THR A 50 9.55 -14.84 -23.08
N GLY A 51 8.90 -15.57 -22.17
CA GLY A 51 8.55 -17.00 -22.35
C GLY A 51 9.67 -17.99 -21.98
N ALA A 52 10.85 -17.51 -21.57
CA ALA A 52 11.97 -18.32 -21.10
C ALA A 52 12.67 -17.61 -19.93
N TYR A 53 11.99 -17.61 -18.77
CA TYR A 53 12.48 -16.98 -17.55
C TYR A 53 13.27 -17.97 -16.69
N VAL A 54 14.32 -17.47 -16.03
CA VAL A 54 15.14 -18.22 -15.08
C VAL A 54 15.20 -17.44 -13.77
N ALA A 55 14.82 -18.09 -12.67
CA ALA A 55 14.99 -17.54 -11.32
C ALA A 55 16.15 -18.26 -10.61
N LYS A 56 17.03 -17.48 -9.98
CA LYS A 56 18.13 -17.99 -9.14
C LYS A 56 18.08 -17.34 -7.76
N VAL A 57 18.56 -18.06 -6.74
CA VAL A 57 18.88 -17.49 -5.43
C VAL A 57 20.31 -17.91 -5.08
N ASN A 58 21.18 -16.93 -4.81
CA ASN A 58 22.62 -17.12 -4.62
C ASN A 58 23.25 -18.05 -5.69
N GLY A 59 22.93 -17.80 -6.97
CA GLY A 59 23.43 -18.56 -8.12
C GLY A 59 22.73 -19.90 -8.39
N VAL A 60 22.01 -20.47 -7.41
CA VAL A 60 21.28 -21.74 -7.55
C VAL A 60 19.95 -21.52 -8.27
N THR A 61 19.72 -22.20 -9.39
CA THR A 61 18.46 -22.15 -10.14
C THR A 61 17.29 -22.70 -9.30
N LYS A 62 16.22 -21.91 -9.20
CA LYS A 62 14.98 -22.23 -8.48
C LYS A 62 13.76 -22.33 -9.40
N TYR A 63 13.84 -21.78 -10.61
CA TYR A 63 12.81 -21.89 -11.65
C TYR A 63 13.44 -21.75 -13.03
N THR A 64 12.94 -22.52 -13.98
CA THR A 64 13.12 -22.34 -15.43
C THR A 64 11.77 -22.60 -16.09
N GLY A 65 11.25 -21.66 -16.87
CA GLY A 65 9.94 -21.84 -17.52
C GLY A 65 9.36 -20.56 -18.12
N SER A 66 8.12 -20.66 -18.61
CA SER A 66 7.46 -19.60 -19.37
C SER A 66 6.54 -18.66 -18.58
N ASP A 67 6.31 -18.93 -17.29
CA ASP A 67 5.47 -18.07 -16.43
C ASP A 67 6.32 -17.07 -15.65
N TYR A 68 6.16 -15.79 -16.01
CA TYR A 68 6.88 -14.66 -15.41
C TYR A 68 6.58 -14.49 -13.92
N VAL A 69 5.33 -14.69 -13.52
CA VAL A 69 4.88 -14.52 -12.13
C VAL A 69 5.42 -15.67 -11.29
N ALA A 70 5.39 -16.89 -11.81
CA ALA A 70 5.98 -18.06 -11.15
C ALA A 70 7.51 -17.92 -10.97
N ALA A 71 8.22 -17.35 -11.95
CA ALA A 71 9.67 -17.09 -11.83
C ALA A 71 9.98 -16.13 -10.67
N ILE A 72 9.26 -15.00 -10.57
CA ILE A 72 9.45 -14.03 -9.47
C ILE A 72 9.04 -14.66 -8.13
N GLN A 73 7.92 -15.39 -8.09
CA GLN A 73 7.47 -16.05 -6.86
C GLN A 73 8.46 -17.12 -6.39
N ALA A 74 9.07 -17.88 -7.31
CA ALA A 74 10.07 -18.88 -6.97
C ALA A 74 11.32 -18.27 -6.35
N ALA A 75 11.76 -17.09 -6.80
CA ALA A 75 12.83 -16.34 -6.16
C ALA A 75 12.45 -15.91 -4.73
N ILE A 76 11.28 -15.29 -4.53
CA ILE A 76 10.81 -14.84 -3.21
C ILE A 76 10.65 -16.00 -2.22
N ASN A 77 10.10 -17.13 -2.68
CA ASN A 77 9.87 -18.33 -1.88
C ASN A 77 11.18 -19.04 -1.46
N ASN A 78 12.30 -18.79 -2.14
CA ASN A 78 13.60 -19.39 -1.85
C ASN A 78 14.57 -18.44 -1.11
N LEU A 79 14.11 -17.24 -0.73
CA LEU A 79 14.76 -16.40 0.27
C LEU A 79 14.57 -16.98 1.69
N THR A 80 15.35 -16.54 2.67
CA THR A 80 15.45 -17.11 4.03
C THR A 80 14.11 -17.09 4.77
N SER A 81 13.55 -18.25 5.13
CA SER A 81 12.30 -18.31 5.90
C SER A 81 12.46 -17.67 7.28
N GLY A 82 11.44 -16.94 7.75
CA GLY A 82 11.46 -16.29 9.08
C GLY A 82 12.43 -15.11 9.23
N ARG A 83 13.03 -14.62 8.13
CA ARG A 83 14.00 -13.51 8.11
C ARG A 83 13.53 -12.26 8.85
N ASP A 84 14.45 -11.62 9.57
CA ASP A 84 14.33 -10.36 10.31
C ASP A 84 15.11 -9.20 9.64
N THR A 85 15.96 -9.50 8.66
CA THR A 85 16.71 -8.56 7.83
C THR A 85 16.21 -8.61 6.39
N LYS A 86 16.18 -7.45 5.71
CA LYS A 86 15.63 -7.34 4.36
C LYS A 86 16.51 -8.04 3.33
N GLU A 87 15.98 -9.10 2.74
CA GLU A 87 16.56 -9.79 1.59
C GLU A 87 15.92 -9.32 0.28
N TRP A 88 16.58 -9.53 -0.86
CA TRP A 88 16.21 -8.88 -2.12
C TRP A 88 15.98 -9.86 -3.27
N VAL A 89 14.97 -9.59 -4.11
CA VAL A 89 14.84 -10.15 -5.46
C VAL A 89 15.01 -9.03 -6.49
N THR A 90 15.89 -9.24 -7.47
CA THR A 90 16.08 -8.33 -8.62
C THR A 90 15.52 -8.94 -9.90
N VAL A 91 14.49 -8.35 -10.47
CA VAL A 91 13.88 -8.76 -11.73
C VAL A 91 14.54 -8.00 -12.88
N ARG A 92 15.39 -8.68 -13.66
CA ARG A 92 16.22 -8.08 -14.72
C ARG A 92 15.63 -8.26 -16.12
N VAL A 93 14.41 -8.75 -16.23
CA VAL A 93 13.72 -9.08 -17.48
C VAL A 93 12.28 -8.58 -17.40
N SER A 94 11.76 -8.04 -18.51
CA SER A 94 10.35 -7.66 -18.62
C SER A 94 9.52 -8.88 -19.00
N GLY A 95 8.27 -8.95 -18.54
CA GLY A 95 7.44 -10.12 -18.77
C GLY A 95 5.95 -9.85 -18.66
N ALA A 96 5.15 -10.85 -19.00
CA ALA A 96 3.70 -10.77 -19.12
C ALA A 96 3.02 -11.65 -18.07
N SER A 97 1.86 -11.23 -17.56
CA SER A 97 1.09 -12.05 -16.61
C SER A 97 0.62 -13.37 -17.22
N GLY A 98 0.33 -13.38 -18.52
CA GLY A 98 -0.39 -14.47 -19.17
C GLY A 98 -1.81 -14.60 -18.63
N SER A 99 -2.43 -15.76 -18.88
CA SER A 99 -3.74 -16.10 -18.32
C SER A 99 -3.69 -16.23 -16.80
N THR A 100 -4.81 -15.89 -16.16
CA THR A 100 -5.04 -16.03 -14.72
C THR A 100 -5.72 -17.35 -14.33
N GLY A 101 -6.26 -18.08 -15.31
CA GLY A 101 -7.09 -19.27 -15.05
C GLY A 101 -8.41 -18.97 -14.31
N GLY A 102 -8.84 -17.70 -14.24
CA GLY A 102 -10.05 -17.30 -13.51
C GLY A 102 -9.85 -17.03 -12.02
N ALA A 103 -8.60 -17.03 -11.53
CA ALA A 103 -8.26 -16.70 -10.14
C ALA A 103 -7.39 -15.42 -10.06
N LEU A 104 -7.21 -14.84 -8.87
CA LEU A 104 -6.26 -13.73 -8.71
C LEU A 104 -4.83 -14.20 -8.99
N LYS A 105 -4.09 -13.49 -9.86
CA LYS A 105 -2.69 -13.80 -10.21
C LYS A 105 -1.77 -12.66 -9.82
N TYR A 106 -0.77 -12.96 -8.98
CA TYR A 106 0.07 -11.94 -8.35
C TYR A 106 1.44 -12.46 -7.91
N VAL A 107 2.40 -11.54 -7.75
CA VAL A 107 3.62 -11.78 -6.97
C VAL A 107 3.30 -11.46 -5.51
N ASN A 108 3.36 -12.47 -4.65
CA ASN A 108 3.12 -12.39 -3.21
C ASN A 108 4.42 -12.08 -2.45
N MET A 109 4.47 -10.92 -1.80
CA MET A 109 5.58 -10.52 -0.95
C MET A 109 5.57 -11.27 0.40
N ALA A 110 6.74 -11.67 0.87
CA ALA A 110 6.97 -12.02 2.27
C ALA A 110 7.45 -10.79 3.07
N SER A 111 7.37 -10.84 4.39
CA SER A 111 7.98 -9.81 5.25
C SER A 111 9.50 -9.73 5.00
N TYR A 112 10.11 -8.57 5.30
CA TYR A 112 11.54 -8.33 5.11
C TYR A 112 12.03 -8.70 3.70
N THR A 113 11.27 -8.28 2.69
CA THR A 113 11.56 -8.56 1.28
C THR A 113 11.55 -7.27 0.47
N GLY A 114 12.65 -6.98 -0.20
CA GLY A 114 12.73 -5.99 -1.26
C GLY A 114 12.59 -6.62 -2.64
N LEU A 115 11.79 -6.02 -3.51
CA LEU A 115 11.58 -6.43 -4.90
C LEU A 115 11.96 -5.26 -5.83
N ASP A 116 13.11 -5.39 -6.48
CA ASP A 116 13.62 -4.41 -7.44
C ASP A 116 13.33 -4.89 -8.86
N PHE A 117 12.55 -4.15 -9.63
CA PHE A 117 12.28 -4.48 -11.04
C PHE A 117 13.33 -3.95 -12.01
N ALA A 118 14.37 -3.26 -11.53
CA ALA A 118 15.48 -2.76 -12.35
C ALA A 118 15.04 -2.01 -13.63
N ASN A 119 13.91 -1.29 -13.57
CA ASN A 119 13.25 -0.58 -14.67
C ASN A 119 12.60 -1.46 -15.75
N ASN A 120 12.34 -2.74 -15.46
CA ASN A 120 11.58 -3.67 -16.30
C ASN A 120 10.06 -3.51 -16.14
N THR A 121 9.34 -3.96 -17.17
CA THR A 121 7.89 -3.86 -17.27
C THR A 121 7.21 -5.17 -16.92
N PHE A 122 6.28 -5.11 -15.97
CA PHE A 122 5.24 -6.11 -15.77
C PHE A 122 4.05 -5.76 -16.68
N ASN A 123 3.76 -6.62 -17.65
CA ASN A 123 2.67 -6.42 -18.60
C ASN A 123 1.43 -7.22 -18.13
N ALA A 124 0.43 -6.54 -17.58
CA ALA A 124 -0.83 -7.14 -17.14
C ALA A 124 -1.75 -7.35 -18.34
N ASN A 125 -1.60 -8.50 -19.01
CA ASN A 125 -2.17 -8.80 -20.33
C ASN A 125 -3.19 -9.94 -20.34
N SER A 126 -3.71 -10.36 -19.18
CA SER A 126 -4.69 -11.45 -19.07
C SER A 126 -6.01 -11.19 -19.81
N GLY A 127 -6.38 -9.92 -20.00
CA GLY A 127 -7.68 -9.50 -20.52
C GLY A 127 -8.78 -9.40 -19.46
N ASP A 128 -8.50 -9.80 -18.22
CA ASP A 128 -9.42 -9.78 -17.07
C ASP A 128 -9.00 -8.77 -15.99
N ALA A 129 -9.81 -8.66 -14.93
CA ALA A 129 -9.59 -7.78 -13.78
C ALA A 129 -8.96 -8.50 -12.57
N LEU A 130 -8.09 -9.50 -12.80
CA LEU A 130 -7.58 -10.42 -11.77
C LEU A 130 -6.05 -10.37 -11.56
N VAL A 131 -5.30 -9.64 -12.40
CA VAL A 131 -3.84 -9.50 -12.27
C VAL A 131 -3.46 -8.39 -11.30
N ILE A 132 -2.55 -8.66 -10.36
CA ILE A 132 -1.95 -7.68 -9.45
C ILE A 132 -0.41 -7.87 -9.50
N PRO A 133 0.36 -6.99 -10.18
CA PRO A 133 1.80 -7.16 -10.35
C PRO A 133 2.59 -7.40 -9.05
N VAL A 134 2.27 -6.67 -7.98
CA VAL A 134 2.81 -6.93 -6.63
C VAL A 134 1.72 -6.84 -5.58
N TRP A 135 1.63 -7.89 -4.74
CA TRP A 135 0.64 -8.02 -3.68
C TRP A 135 1.30 -8.34 -2.34
N ALA A 136 0.73 -7.82 -1.25
CA ALA A 136 1.11 -8.21 0.11
C ALA A 136 -0.10 -8.15 1.05
N ASP A 137 -0.21 -9.13 1.95
CA ASP A 137 -1.18 -9.14 3.04
C ASP A 137 -0.51 -9.49 4.37
N ARG A 138 -0.70 -8.62 5.37
CA ARG A 138 -0.16 -8.75 6.73
C ARG A 138 1.35 -9.02 6.75
N LYS A 139 2.10 -8.21 5.99
CA LYS A 139 3.56 -8.24 5.90
C LYS A 139 4.18 -7.00 6.54
N THR A 140 5.44 -7.11 6.97
CA THR A 140 6.20 -5.99 7.51
C THR A 140 7.55 -5.81 6.81
N ASN A 141 8.06 -4.58 6.78
CA ASN A 141 9.36 -4.21 6.20
C ASN A 141 9.51 -4.67 4.73
N ILE A 142 8.50 -4.38 3.91
CA ILE A 142 8.47 -4.71 2.48
C ILE A 142 8.86 -3.50 1.63
N GLU A 143 9.51 -3.77 0.49
CA GLU A 143 9.94 -2.72 -0.42
C GLU A 143 9.74 -3.11 -1.89
N VAL A 144 9.26 -2.17 -2.71
CA VAL A 144 9.13 -2.32 -4.17
C VAL A 144 9.77 -1.12 -4.84
N LYS A 145 10.65 -1.35 -5.82
CA LYS A 145 11.30 -0.26 -6.54
C LYS A 145 11.52 -0.51 -8.03
N ASN A 146 11.65 0.58 -8.77
CA ASN A 146 12.00 0.62 -10.20
C ASN A 146 11.04 -0.20 -11.09
N LEU A 147 9.74 -0.24 -10.74
CA LEU A 147 8.72 -1.03 -11.43
C LEU A 147 8.04 -0.21 -12.53
N LYS A 148 7.94 -0.79 -13.72
CA LYS A 148 7.03 -0.34 -14.77
C LYS A 148 5.83 -1.28 -14.87
N VAL A 149 4.62 -0.74 -15.00
CA VAL A 149 3.39 -1.54 -15.25
C VAL A 149 2.72 -1.08 -16.53
N SER A 150 2.28 -2.04 -17.35
CA SER A 150 1.44 -1.80 -18.53
C SER A 150 0.21 -2.71 -18.53
N GLY A 151 -0.79 -2.39 -19.38
CA GLY A 151 -1.96 -3.24 -19.59
C GLY A 151 -3.11 -2.90 -18.64
N LYS A 152 -3.87 -3.90 -18.20
CA LYS A 152 -5.10 -3.71 -17.41
C LYS A 152 -5.05 -4.45 -16.07
N PRO A 153 -4.12 -4.10 -15.15
CA PRO A 153 -4.09 -4.74 -13.84
C PRO A 153 -5.36 -4.42 -13.05
N ARG A 154 -5.73 -5.27 -12.11
CA ARG A 154 -6.72 -4.94 -11.07
C ARG A 154 -6.21 -3.76 -10.24
N TYR A 155 -4.99 -3.89 -9.74
CA TYR A 155 -4.20 -2.90 -9.01
C TYR A 155 -2.74 -3.09 -9.40
N GLY A 156 -1.97 -2.03 -9.66
CA GLY A 156 -0.54 -2.15 -10.00
C GLY A 156 0.32 -2.62 -8.83
N ILE A 157 0.09 -2.06 -7.64
CA ILE A 157 0.60 -2.55 -6.35
C ILE A 157 -0.58 -2.58 -5.37
N TRP A 158 -0.75 -3.67 -4.61
CA TRP A 158 -1.78 -3.76 -3.57
C TRP A 158 -1.24 -4.33 -2.26
N PHE A 159 -1.14 -3.48 -1.24
CA PHE A 159 -0.74 -3.87 0.11
C PHE A 159 -1.92 -3.77 1.08
N LYS A 160 -2.10 -4.79 1.91
CA LYS A 160 -3.23 -4.95 2.82
C LYS A 160 -2.77 -5.29 4.23
N GLY A 161 -3.19 -4.56 5.25
CA GLY A 161 -2.82 -4.88 6.64
C GLY A 161 -1.32 -4.86 6.90
N CYS A 162 -0.56 -4.11 6.11
CA CYS A 162 0.91 -4.16 6.08
C CYS A 162 1.54 -3.00 6.87
N THR A 163 2.75 -3.19 7.36
CA THR A 163 3.48 -2.16 8.12
C THR A 163 4.89 -1.94 7.57
N VAL A 164 5.41 -0.72 7.66
CA VAL A 164 6.78 -0.37 7.18
C VAL A 164 6.94 -0.73 5.69
N MET A 165 6.23 0.00 4.84
CA MET A 165 6.16 -0.23 3.39
C MET A 165 6.94 0.86 2.66
N ASN A 166 7.82 0.46 1.74
CA ASN A 166 8.58 1.40 0.92
C ASN A 166 8.28 1.17 -0.56
N ILE A 167 7.90 2.21 -1.29
CA ILE A 167 7.61 2.15 -2.72
C ILE A 167 8.39 3.27 -3.41
N SER A 168 9.14 2.98 -4.46
CA SER A 168 9.88 4.04 -5.19
C SER A 168 10.03 3.80 -6.69
N ASN A 169 10.19 4.88 -7.45
CA ASN A 169 10.46 4.82 -8.90
C ASN A 169 9.45 3.95 -9.66
N ILE A 170 8.19 4.36 -9.63
CA ILE A 170 7.05 3.64 -10.21
C ILE A 170 6.55 4.40 -11.43
N THR A 171 6.51 3.73 -12.58
CA THR A 171 5.87 4.26 -13.80
C THR A 171 4.77 3.31 -14.27
N MET A 172 3.56 3.80 -14.51
CA MET A 172 2.47 2.94 -14.98
C MET A 172 1.71 3.58 -16.15
N ASN A 173 1.35 2.76 -17.14
CA ASN A 173 0.40 3.09 -18.19
C ASN A 173 -0.71 2.03 -18.17
N ILE A 174 -1.80 2.33 -17.47
CA ILE A 174 -2.83 1.37 -17.08
C ILE A 174 -4.17 1.70 -17.73
N GLY A 175 -4.73 0.71 -18.43
CA GLY A 175 -6.12 0.75 -18.87
C GLY A 175 -7.04 0.29 -17.75
N VAL A 176 -8.27 0.81 -17.75
CA VAL A 176 -9.34 0.35 -16.84
C VAL A 176 -9.80 -1.05 -17.30
N PRO A 177 -9.66 -2.12 -16.47
CA PRO A 177 -10.22 -3.44 -16.79
C PRO A 177 -11.75 -3.47 -16.63
N GLN A 178 -12.27 -2.72 -15.65
CA GLN A 178 -13.68 -2.60 -15.29
C GLN A 178 -13.84 -1.32 -14.45
N SER A 179 -15.01 -0.68 -14.49
CA SER A 179 -15.32 0.49 -13.65
C SER A 179 -15.04 0.19 -12.16
N GLY A 180 -14.36 1.11 -11.46
CA GLY A 180 -13.93 0.95 -10.07
C GLY A 180 -12.74 0.01 -9.85
N LEU A 181 -12.06 -0.44 -10.92
CA LEU A 181 -10.83 -1.22 -10.89
C LEU A 181 -9.76 -0.59 -11.81
N GLY A 182 -8.51 -1.02 -11.67
CA GLY A 182 -7.36 -0.42 -12.34
C GLY A 182 -6.72 0.70 -11.54
N LEU A 183 -6.54 0.53 -10.22
CA LEU A 183 -5.76 1.48 -9.41
C LEU A 183 -4.25 1.31 -9.70
N GLY A 184 -3.49 2.39 -9.59
CA GLY A 184 -2.03 2.33 -9.64
C GLY A 184 -1.45 1.69 -8.38
N ILE A 185 -1.35 2.45 -7.30
CA ILE A 185 -0.86 2.00 -5.99
C ILE A 185 -2.01 2.05 -4.98
N ARG A 186 -2.37 0.91 -4.39
CA ARG A 186 -3.39 0.78 -3.35
C ARG A 186 -2.78 0.24 -2.06
N VAL A 187 -2.94 0.97 -0.96
CA VAL A 187 -2.50 0.53 0.38
C VAL A 187 -3.68 0.66 1.34
N ASP A 188 -4.16 -0.45 1.91
CA ASP A 188 -5.36 -0.45 2.76
C ASP A 188 -5.30 -1.33 4.02
N ASN A 189 -6.17 -1.01 4.97
CA ASN A 189 -6.31 -1.70 6.25
C ASN A 189 -7.36 -2.83 6.25
N SER A 190 -7.79 -3.36 5.09
CA SER A 190 -8.94 -4.27 5.03
C SER A 190 -8.71 -5.66 5.65
N THR A 191 -7.48 -5.97 6.10
CA THR A 191 -7.12 -7.28 6.69
C THR A 191 -6.41 -7.17 8.05
N ALA A 192 -5.84 -6.00 8.38
CA ALA A 192 -5.27 -5.63 9.67
C ALA A 192 -4.97 -4.12 9.71
N ALA A 193 -4.51 -3.60 10.85
CA ALA A 193 -3.95 -2.24 10.92
C ALA A 193 -2.81 -2.05 9.91
N THR A 194 -2.77 -0.89 9.25
CA THR A 194 -1.80 -0.57 8.19
C THR A 194 -1.11 0.75 8.49
N SER A 195 0.22 0.76 8.48
CA SER A 195 0.98 1.92 8.94
C SER A 195 2.38 2.05 8.36
N ASN A 196 2.94 3.26 8.45
CA ASN A 196 4.31 3.59 8.04
C ASN A 196 4.55 3.30 6.54
N LEU A 197 3.80 4.00 5.68
CA LEU A 197 3.97 3.99 4.22
C LEU A 197 4.92 5.09 3.76
N THR A 198 5.98 4.74 3.02
CA THR A 198 6.82 5.70 2.28
C THR A 198 6.67 5.47 0.78
N ILE A 199 6.31 6.51 0.03
CA ILE A 199 6.34 6.53 -1.43
C ILE A 199 7.31 7.63 -1.88
N SER A 200 8.33 7.32 -2.69
CA SER A 200 9.39 8.27 -3.04
C SER A 200 9.93 8.13 -4.47
N GLY A 201 10.81 9.04 -4.88
CA GLY A 201 11.38 9.07 -6.23
C GLY A 201 10.35 9.44 -7.30
N THR A 202 10.51 8.90 -8.51
CA THR A 202 9.60 9.17 -9.63
C THR A 202 8.32 8.35 -9.48
N ILE A 203 7.18 8.99 -9.28
CA ILE A 203 5.86 8.35 -9.38
C ILE A 203 5.11 8.99 -10.55
N ASN A 204 4.92 8.24 -11.64
CA ASN A 204 4.25 8.71 -12.86
C ASN A 204 3.25 7.67 -13.36
N ILE A 205 1.95 7.93 -13.21
CA ILE A 205 0.89 6.97 -13.49
C ILE A 205 -0.12 7.59 -14.46
N THR A 206 -0.39 6.90 -15.56
CA THR A 206 -1.33 7.33 -16.59
C THR A 206 -2.45 6.31 -16.76
N GLY A 207 -3.68 6.81 -16.82
CA GLY A 207 -4.89 5.99 -16.92
C GLY A 207 -5.27 5.29 -15.61
N GLY A 208 -6.22 4.36 -15.70
CA GLY A 208 -6.75 3.62 -14.55
C GLY A 208 -7.78 4.44 -13.75
N ASP A 209 -8.07 3.99 -12.53
CA ASP A 209 -9.01 4.64 -11.61
C ASP A 209 -8.32 5.76 -10.81
N ASN A 210 -7.93 5.55 -9.55
CA ASN A 210 -6.94 6.39 -8.86
C ASN A 210 -5.48 5.99 -9.18
N SER A 211 -4.56 6.97 -9.27
CA SER A 211 -3.13 6.70 -9.39
C SER A 211 -2.51 6.21 -8.07
N VAL A 212 -2.78 6.89 -6.95
CA VAL A 212 -2.42 6.43 -5.59
C VAL A 212 -3.64 6.54 -4.68
N GLU A 213 -3.92 5.48 -3.92
CA GLU A 213 -4.92 5.50 -2.86
C GLU A 213 -4.43 4.85 -1.57
N THR A 214 -4.57 5.56 -0.45
CA THR A 214 -4.46 5.01 0.90
C THR A 214 -5.85 4.85 1.50
N TYR A 215 -6.14 3.72 2.15
CA TYR A 215 -7.40 3.51 2.87
C TYR A 215 -7.13 3.05 4.30
N GLY A 216 -7.43 3.90 5.29
CA GLY A 216 -7.25 3.56 6.70
C GLY A 216 -5.79 3.44 7.15
N VAL A 217 -4.86 4.15 6.49
CA VAL A 217 -3.42 4.12 6.79
C VAL A 217 -3.06 5.15 7.86
N ASP A 218 -2.31 4.74 8.87
CA ASP A 218 -1.77 5.59 9.94
C ASP A 218 -0.26 5.78 9.77
N GLY A 219 0.22 7.00 9.53
CA GLY A 219 1.64 7.24 9.24
C GLY A 219 1.95 7.03 7.76
N PHE A 220 2.06 8.13 6.99
CA PHE A 220 2.51 8.07 5.60
C PHE A 220 3.37 9.27 5.17
N SER A 221 4.30 9.03 4.25
CA SER A 221 5.12 10.03 3.57
C SER A 221 5.08 9.74 2.07
N ILE A 222 4.22 10.45 1.34
CA ILE A 222 4.08 10.32 -0.11
C ILE A 222 4.82 11.49 -0.75
N GLY A 223 5.76 11.18 -1.65
CA GLY A 223 6.53 12.18 -2.39
C GLY A 223 5.70 12.89 -3.47
N ASN A 224 6.38 13.29 -4.56
CA ASN A 224 5.70 13.87 -5.71
C ASN A 224 4.99 12.77 -6.51
N VAL A 225 3.75 13.03 -6.94
CA VAL A 225 2.95 12.13 -7.78
C VAL A 225 2.53 12.88 -9.04
N THR A 226 2.96 12.40 -10.19
CA THR A 226 2.45 12.82 -11.50
C THR A 226 1.40 11.82 -11.97
N SER A 227 0.23 12.32 -12.32
CA SER A 227 -0.94 11.53 -12.68
C SER A 227 -1.63 12.15 -13.90
N SER A 228 -2.06 11.32 -14.85
CA SER A 228 -2.84 11.82 -15.99
C SER A 228 -3.90 10.86 -16.52
N ASN A 229 -5.01 11.42 -17.00
CA ASN A 229 -6.12 10.69 -17.61
C ASN A 229 -6.72 9.59 -16.71
N ASN A 230 -6.63 9.75 -15.40
CA ASN A 230 -7.27 8.88 -14.41
C ASN A 230 -8.80 9.06 -14.42
N ALA A 231 -9.56 7.97 -14.28
CA ALA A 231 -11.02 8.04 -14.14
C ALA A 231 -11.46 8.66 -12.80
N ALA A 232 -10.62 8.54 -11.76
CA ALA A 232 -10.83 9.13 -10.44
C ALA A 232 -9.69 10.10 -10.07
N CYS A 233 -8.93 9.85 -9.00
CA CYS A 233 -7.93 10.80 -8.48
C CYS A 233 -6.50 10.58 -8.96
N GLY A 234 -5.68 11.63 -8.86
CA GLY A 234 -4.23 11.45 -8.80
C GLY A 234 -3.82 10.86 -7.46
N VAL A 235 -4.18 11.51 -6.35
CA VAL A 235 -4.00 10.97 -5.01
C VAL A 235 -5.33 11.04 -4.25
N LEU A 236 -5.80 9.90 -3.75
CA LEU A 236 -6.94 9.78 -2.84
C LEU A 236 -6.44 9.31 -1.46
N LEU A 237 -6.64 10.15 -0.45
CA LEU A 237 -6.48 9.78 0.96
C LEU A 237 -7.86 9.46 1.52
N ASN A 238 -8.08 8.20 1.86
CA ASN A 238 -9.35 7.64 2.30
C ASN A 238 -9.18 7.17 3.75
N GLN A 239 -9.92 7.73 4.72
CA GLN A 239 -9.84 7.35 6.15
C GLN A 239 -8.40 7.30 6.75
N SER A 240 -7.43 7.99 6.14
CA SER A 240 -5.99 7.89 6.45
C SER A 240 -5.52 9.13 7.21
N LYS A 241 -4.50 9.02 8.06
CA LYS A 241 -4.11 10.11 8.98
C LYS A 241 -2.61 10.13 9.26
N ASN A 242 -2.14 11.22 9.89
CA ASN A 242 -0.76 11.41 10.31
C ASN A 242 0.24 11.25 9.15
N GLY A 243 0.20 12.14 8.16
CA GLY A 243 1.09 12.00 7.00
C GLY A 243 1.25 13.20 6.10
N THR A 244 2.17 13.06 5.16
CA THR A 244 2.54 14.11 4.19
C THR A 244 2.37 13.64 2.75
N VAL A 245 2.06 14.60 1.88
CA VAL A 245 2.05 14.45 0.42
C VAL A 245 2.93 15.56 -0.17
N GLY A 246 3.74 15.24 -1.17
CA GLY A 246 4.55 16.22 -1.91
C GLY A 246 3.71 17.07 -2.86
N THR A 247 4.19 17.23 -4.09
CA THR A 247 3.41 17.83 -5.18
C THR A 247 2.56 16.76 -5.85
N VAL A 248 1.24 16.96 -5.90
CA VAL A 248 0.33 16.20 -6.75
C VAL A 248 0.10 16.97 -8.05
N THR A 249 0.66 16.47 -9.15
CA THR A 249 0.52 17.01 -10.50
C THR A 249 -0.50 16.18 -11.27
N GLY A 250 -1.67 16.76 -11.54
CA GLY A 250 -2.77 16.10 -12.26
C GLY A 250 -3.11 16.76 -13.58
N THR A 251 -3.32 15.96 -14.62
CA THR A 251 -3.82 16.40 -15.93
C THR A 251 -4.96 15.50 -16.39
N ASN A 252 -6.13 16.09 -16.68
CA ASN A 252 -7.32 15.39 -17.19
C ASN A 252 -7.86 14.26 -16.28
N ASN A 253 -7.63 14.32 -14.97
CA ASN A 253 -8.12 13.32 -14.02
C ASN A 253 -9.58 13.58 -13.66
N SER A 254 -10.42 12.54 -13.55
CA SER A 254 -11.87 12.66 -13.35
C SER A 254 -12.58 13.46 -14.45
N THR A 255 -12.17 13.26 -15.72
CA THR A 255 -12.75 13.96 -16.90
C THR A 255 -13.97 13.28 -17.51
N THR A 256 -14.22 12.01 -17.19
CA THR A 256 -15.36 11.26 -17.75
C THR A 256 -16.66 11.60 -17.03
N GLY A 257 -17.54 12.33 -17.73
CA GLY A 257 -18.91 12.66 -17.28
C GLY A 257 -19.02 14.00 -16.54
N SER A 258 -20.17 14.67 -16.68
CA SER A 258 -20.45 15.98 -16.06
C SER A 258 -20.81 15.93 -14.57
N THR A 259 -20.70 14.76 -13.92
CA THR A 259 -21.29 14.48 -12.60
C THR A 259 -20.34 13.76 -11.62
N THR A 260 -19.06 13.60 -11.91
CA THR A 260 -18.14 12.78 -11.10
C THR A 260 -17.52 13.51 -9.89
N GLY A 261 -17.42 12.78 -8.78
CA GLY A 261 -17.06 13.31 -7.45
C GLY A 261 -15.56 13.30 -7.10
N TYR A 262 -14.65 13.26 -8.07
CA TYR A 262 -13.20 13.11 -7.79
C TYR A 262 -12.41 14.40 -8.10
N ALA A 263 -11.09 14.36 -7.86
CA ALA A 263 -10.19 15.50 -7.91
C ALA A 263 -8.74 15.06 -8.18
N THR A 264 -7.86 15.97 -8.60
CA THR A 264 -6.41 15.69 -8.67
C THR A 264 -5.88 15.23 -7.30
N PHE A 265 -6.26 15.92 -6.22
CA PHE A 265 -6.01 15.48 -4.84
C PHE A 265 -7.33 15.43 -4.06
N ARG A 266 -7.64 14.31 -3.40
CA ARG A 266 -8.88 14.14 -2.61
C ARG A 266 -8.60 13.59 -1.22
N CYS A 267 -9.30 14.11 -0.22
CA CYS A 267 -9.43 13.55 1.13
C CYS A 267 -10.90 13.12 1.34
N ALA A 268 -11.15 11.88 1.76
CA ALA A 268 -12.52 11.34 1.89
C ALA A 268 -12.69 10.41 3.10
N ASN A 269 -13.93 10.31 3.58
CA ASN A 269 -14.42 9.30 4.53
C ASN A 269 -13.67 9.34 5.87
N ASN A 270 -13.82 10.45 6.58
CA ASN A 270 -13.14 10.72 7.86
C ASN A 270 -11.60 10.66 7.75
N ASN A 271 -11.04 11.08 6.61
CA ASN A 271 -9.60 11.21 6.45
C ASN A 271 -9.06 12.31 7.38
N GLY A 272 -7.86 12.11 7.92
CA GLY A 272 -7.23 12.97 8.92
C GLY A 272 -7.44 12.49 10.37
N PRO A 273 -6.92 13.22 11.36
CA PRO A 273 -6.25 14.53 11.26
C PRO A 273 -4.80 14.44 10.74
N ASN A 274 -4.10 15.57 10.81
CA ASN A 274 -2.65 15.68 10.64
C ASN A 274 -2.17 15.29 9.23
N VAL A 275 -2.76 15.90 8.20
CA VAL A 275 -2.35 15.70 6.80
C VAL A 275 -1.81 17.00 6.22
N VAL A 276 -0.64 16.97 5.60
CA VAL A 276 -0.06 18.13 4.90
C VAL A 276 0.28 17.77 3.46
N CYS A 277 -0.20 18.57 2.50
CA CYS A 277 0.12 18.45 1.08
C CYS A 277 0.93 19.68 0.63
N ALA A 278 2.09 19.49 0.02
CA ALA A 278 2.98 20.60 -0.34
C ALA A 278 2.43 21.43 -1.51
N LYS A 279 1.94 20.78 -2.57
CA LYS A 279 1.31 21.47 -3.70
C LYS A 279 0.28 20.60 -4.42
N VAL A 280 -0.83 21.20 -4.84
CA VAL A 280 -1.70 20.63 -5.88
C VAL A 280 -1.54 21.44 -7.16
N TYR A 281 -1.04 20.82 -8.22
CA TYR A 281 -1.04 21.38 -9.58
C TYR A 281 -2.06 20.60 -10.41
N SER A 282 -3.03 21.29 -11.02
CA SER A 282 -4.12 20.63 -11.73
C SER A 282 -4.49 21.34 -13.02
N ARG A 283 -4.69 20.58 -14.10
CA ARG A 283 -5.12 21.05 -15.41
C ARG A 283 -6.19 20.12 -16.01
N GLY A 284 -7.34 20.65 -16.42
CA GLY A 284 -8.35 19.86 -17.14
C GLY A 284 -9.07 18.79 -16.31
N SER A 285 -8.80 18.68 -14.99
CA SER A 285 -9.40 17.67 -14.13
C SER A 285 -10.84 18.00 -13.73
N GLY A 286 -11.59 17.01 -13.22
CA GLY A 286 -12.92 17.24 -12.61
C GLY A 286 -12.87 18.32 -11.52
N ARG A 287 -11.99 18.14 -10.53
CA ARG A 287 -11.61 19.16 -9.54
C ARG A 287 -10.09 19.19 -9.34
N GLY A 288 -9.57 20.28 -8.79
CA GLY A 288 -8.19 20.35 -8.32
C GLY A 288 -8.03 19.69 -6.95
N PHE A 289 -8.67 20.24 -5.93
CA PHE A 289 -8.67 19.72 -4.55
C PHE A 289 -10.09 19.47 -4.04
N PHE A 290 -10.31 18.34 -3.35
CA PHE A 290 -11.60 18.02 -2.74
C PHE A 290 -11.42 17.38 -1.35
N SER A 291 -11.99 17.99 -0.30
CA SER A 291 -12.12 17.37 1.03
C SER A 291 -13.59 17.06 1.31
N VAL A 292 -13.92 15.82 1.70
CA VAL A 292 -15.31 15.36 1.78
C VAL A 292 -15.59 14.31 2.87
N THR A 293 -16.87 14.11 3.21
CA THR A 293 -17.39 13.05 4.08
C THR A 293 -16.68 12.96 5.43
N GLY A 294 -16.73 14.03 6.23
CA GLY A 294 -16.17 14.07 7.58
C GLY A 294 -14.65 14.22 7.63
N SER A 295 -13.98 14.37 6.48
CA SER A 295 -12.52 14.55 6.43
C SER A 295 -12.09 15.85 7.11
N ASN A 296 -10.99 15.78 7.86
CA ASN A 296 -10.55 16.86 8.72
C ASN A 296 -9.03 17.05 8.75
N GLY A 297 -8.57 18.22 9.21
CA GLY A 297 -7.17 18.46 9.57
C GLY A 297 -6.17 18.31 8.41
N CYS A 298 -6.61 18.59 7.17
CA CYS A 298 -5.76 18.59 5.98
C CYS A 298 -5.32 20.02 5.63
N THR A 299 -4.02 20.26 5.46
CA THR A 299 -3.46 21.54 5.03
C THR A 299 -2.76 21.38 3.68
N VAL A 300 -3.21 22.11 2.66
CA VAL A 300 -2.55 22.23 1.36
C VAL A 300 -1.78 23.56 1.35
N ASN A 301 -0.46 23.51 1.25
CA ASN A 301 0.37 24.71 1.36
C ASN A 301 0.20 25.63 0.14
N THR A 302 0.21 25.07 -1.07
CA THR A 302 0.01 25.84 -2.31
C THR A 302 -0.89 25.12 -3.31
N VAL A 303 -1.64 25.89 -4.10
CA VAL A 303 -2.38 25.36 -5.26
C VAL A 303 -2.07 26.14 -6.53
N ASP A 304 -2.18 25.44 -7.65
CA ASP A 304 -2.17 26.00 -9.00
C ASP A 304 -3.14 25.16 -9.84
N ILE A 305 -4.40 25.58 -9.86
CA ILE A 305 -5.53 24.81 -10.42
C ILE A 305 -6.15 25.61 -11.55
N ALA A 306 -6.26 25.02 -12.74
CA ALA A 306 -6.90 25.68 -13.87
C ALA A 306 -7.77 24.74 -14.71
N ASN A 307 -8.83 25.30 -15.27
CA ASN A 307 -9.73 24.66 -16.24
C ASN A 307 -10.34 23.37 -15.68
N THR A 308 -11.04 23.46 -14.55
CA THR A 308 -11.71 22.29 -13.95
C THR A 308 -13.14 22.15 -14.48
N ALA A 309 -13.57 20.91 -14.72
CA ALA A 309 -14.90 20.65 -15.29
C ALA A 309 -16.04 21.14 -14.36
N ILE A 310 -15.80 21.11 -13.05
CA ILE A 310 -16.69 21.59 -11.98
C ILE A 310 -15.84 22.42 -10.99
N GLN A 311 -15.98 22.25 -9.67
CA GLN A 311 -15.28 23.07 -8.68
C GLN A 311 -13.75 23.04 -8.85
N GLY A 312 -13.09 24.19 -8.79
CA GLY A 312 -11.63 24.24 -8.67
C GLY A 312 -11.17 23.60 -7.35
N ILE A 313 -11.77 24.07 -6.25
CA ILE A 313 -11.64 23.54 -4.90
C ILE A 313 -13.04 23.34 -4.32
N LEU A 314 -13.32 22.16 -3.78
CA LEU A 314 -14.53 21.90 -2.99
C LEU A 314 -14.13 21.44 -1.58
N LEU A 315 -14.68 22.08 -0.55
CA LEU A 315 -14.69 21.56 0.82
C LEU A 315 -16.15 21.27 1.16
N GLN A 316 -16.49 20.01 1.43
CA GLN A 316 -17.87 19.57 1.69
C GLN A 316 -17.91 18.68 2.93
N ASP A 317 -18.73 18.99 3.92
CA ASP A 317 -18.79 18.22 5.18
C ASP A 317 -17.39 18.00 5.80
N ALA A 318 -16.52 19.00 5.66
CA ALA A 318 -15.10 18.95 6.01
C ALA A 318 -14.79 19.90 7.17
N SER A 319 -13.78 19.58 8.00
CA SER A 319 -13.41 20.45 9.13
C SER A 319 -11.91 20.70 9.29
N ASN A 320 -11.52 21.87 9.80
CA ASN A 320 -10.12 22.28 9.96
C ASN A 320 -9.25 22.02 8.70
N THR A 321 -9.85 22.15 7.51
CA THR A 321 -9.16 21.93 6.22
C THR A 321 -8.77 23.27 5.62
N LYS A 322 -7.51 23.42 5.22
CA LYS A 322 -6.91 24.71 4.87
C LYS A 322 -6.16 24.64 3.55
N VAL A 323 -6.34 25.65 2.71
CA VAL A 323 -5.48 25.94 1.55
C VAL A 323 -4.81 27.27 1.83
N LEU A 324 -3.47 27.31 1.93
CA LEU A 324 -2.76 28.46 2.50
C LEU A 324 -2.40 29.56 1.50
N ALA A 325 -2.19 29.20 0.23
CA ALA A 325 -1.91 30.12 -0.87
C ALA A 325 -2.19 29.46 -2.24
N GLY A 326 -2.24 30.25 -3.31
CA GLY A 326 -2.21 29.75 -4.68
C GLY A 326 -3.11 30.47 -5.66
N THR A 327 -3.28 29.87 -6.84
CA THR A 327 -4.15 30.35 -7.91
C THR A 327 -5.20 29.29 -8.30
N VAL A 328 -6.42 29.74 -8.57
CA VAL A 328 -7.51 28.90 -9.08
C VAL A 328 -8.26 29.68 -10.16
N SER A 329 -8.38 29.14 -11.37
CA SER A 329 -9.02 29.81 -12.49
C SER A 329 -9.86 28.86 -13.35
N ASN A 330 -10.96 29.36 -13.92
CA ASN A 330 -11.83 28.62 -14.82
C ASN A 330 -12.36 27.30 -14.21
N GLY A 331 -12.69 27.33 -12.91
CA GLY A 331 -13.56 26.35 -12.27
C GLY A 331 -14.99 26.87 -12.15
N HIS A 332 -15.92 25.96 -11.92
CA HIS A 332 -17.36 26.22 -11.89
C HIS A 332 -17.98 25.77 -10.55
N PRO A 333 -17.88 26.55 -9.45
CA PRO A 333 -17.06 27.75 -9.21
C PRO A 333 -15.55 27.47 -9.02
N ASN A 334 -14.72 28.50 -8.77
CA ASN A 334 -13.31 28.29 -8.43
C ASN A 334 -13.17 27.70 -7.03
N VAL A 335 -13.89 28.23 -6.05
CA VAL A 335 -13.91 27.75 -4.65
C VAL A 335 -15.35 27.52 -4.22
N GLN A 336 -15.62 26.39 -3.59
CA GLN A 336 -16.89 26.15 -2.93
C GLN A 336 -16.69 25.51 -1.56
N HIS A 337 -17.39 26.04 -0.55
CA HIS A 337 -17.53 25.43 0.75
C HIS A 337 -18.99 25.00 0.94
N VAL A 338 -19.22 23.81 1.47
CA VAL A 338 -20.54 23.26 1.84
C VAL A 338 -20.39 22.60 3.21
N ASN A 339 -21.26 22.93 4.17
CA ASN A 339 -21.26 22.38 5.53
C ASN A 339 -19.87 22.31 6.20
N SER A 340 -18.98 23.27 5.91
CA SER A 340 -17.56 23.20 6.30
C SER A 340 -17.26 23.99 7.56
N THR A 341 -16.53 23.40 8.51
CA THR A 341 -16.31 23.99 9.85
C THR A 341 -14.83 24.28 10.10
N SER A 342 -14.50 25.52 10.46
CA SER A 342 -13.09 25.97 10.67
C SER A 342 -12.19 25.76 9.45
N CYS A 343 -12.76 25.75 8.25
CA CYS A 343 -12.05 25.63 6.98
C CYS A 343 -11.68 27.00 6.41
N SER A 344 -10.60 27.08 5.65
CA SER A 344 -10.19 28.33 4.99
C SER A 344 -9.46 28.07 3.67
N THR A 345 -9.89 28.72 2.59
CA THR A 345 -9.21 28.67 1.29
C THR A 345 -8.61 30.03 0.96
N LYS A 346 -7.29 30.12 0.76
CA LYS A 346 -6.58 31.35 0.41
C LYS A 346 -6.00 31.25 -1.00
N VAL A 347 -6.66 31.84 -1.98
CA VAL A 347 -6.26 31.80 -3.39
C VAL A 347 -6.60 33.10 -4.10
N ASN A 348 -5.92 33.43 -5.20
CA ASN A 348 -6.17 34.64 -6.01
C ASN A 348 -6.11 35.96 -5.20
N GLY A 349 -5.30 36.01 -4.14
CA GLY A 349 -5.24 37.16 -3.22
C GLY A 349 -6.42 37.30 -2.25
N GLN A 350 -7.38 36.37 -2.27
CA GLN A 350 -8.58 36.36 -1.43
C GLN A 350 -8.52 35.29 -0.34
N THR A 351 -9.39 35.40 0.67
CA THR A 351 -9.55 34.40 1.74
C THR A 351 -11.03 34.06 1.91
N TYR A 352 -11.37 32.79 1.73
CA TYR A 352 -12.73 32.25 1.81
C TYR A 352 -12.89 31.40 3.09
N THR A 353 -13.87 31.71 3.93
CA THR A 353 -14.05 31.11 5.28
C THR A 353 -15.50 30.78 5.65
N ALA A 354 -16.48 31.04 4.79
CA ALA A 354 -17.87 30.72 5.10
C ALA A 354 -18.12 29.21 5.14
N VAL A 355 -19.10 28.79 5.96
CA VAL A 355 -19.54 27.38 6.09
C VAL A 355 -20.17 26.86 4.80
N ASN A 356 -20.98 27.72 4.17
CA ASN A 356 -21.60 27.54 2.87
C ASN A 356 -21.26 28.76 2.01
N GLY A 357 -20.76 28.54 0.79
CA GLY A 357 -20.42 29.62 -0.14
C GLY A 357 -19.77 29.12 -1.43
N SER A 358 -19.78 29.96 -2.47
CA SER A 358 -19.36 29.65 -3.84
C SER A 358 -18.75 30.91 -4.45
N TRP A 359 -17.54 30.82 -5.01
CA TRP A 359 -16.73 31.97 -5.47
C TRP A 359 -15.88 31.66 -6.71
#